data_AF-A0A7S2W084-F1
#
_entry.id   AF-A0A7S2W084-F1
#
_cell.length_a   1.000
_cell.length_b   1.000
_cell.length_c   1.000
_cell.angle_alpha   90.00
_cell.angle_beta   90.00
_cell.angle_gamma   90.00
#
_symmetry.space_group_name_H-M   'P 1'
#
loop_
_entity.id
_entity.type
_entity.pdbx_description
1 polymer ?
#
loop_
_entity_poly.entity_id
_entity_poly.type
_entity_poly.pdbx_seq_one_letter_code
_entity_poly.pdbx_strand_id
1 'polypeptide(L)'
;MRVYCVGVFGSFPVELLNKLDAIASNGKDVELIVGLLDAHDSENYSWTLDQRAHLLGSLKCVTSVVSPSPSILTESFINDQKIDVVNHMVYQMAPTNLSSHTHNDNVTHNESKSDDSNKQFAVPIDLGIFRTIYYESGVKDPDTLSWDTVWETKGRKNDPSDTRLLTGYDGTDFEPEQFAKRWLGAIKWIEGETVLDVGCGAGFLGDYLPRNGYVGVERSPSLAEIFIRRSNRVVIAQDATSLPFEDGSFDHVISHSMLEYMPGKPAAIQCMQEMQRVARNTVFVGDLRTIQALATPEKYVAPGTFAHTLFQKNDFSNMQELDGFVVSDGWWGGESRFNAMYRKNNILYTNQTIPRNS
;
A
#
# COMPACT_ATOMS: atom_id res chain seq x y z
N MET A 1 -19.20 15.81 -12.63
CA MET A 1 -18.86 15.00 -13.83
C MET A 1 -18.63 13.58 -13.35
N ARG A 2 -19.32 12.59 -13.89
CA ARG A 2 -19.23 11.19 -13.46
C ARG A 2 -18.34 10.41 -14.41
N VAL A 3 -17.20 9.96 -13.92
CA VAL A 3 -16.21 9.22 -14.71
C VAL A 3 -16.26 7.76 -14.29
N TYR A 4 -16.51 6.87 -15.24
CA TYR A 4 -16.52 5.43 -15.03
C TYR A 4 -15.19 4.82 -15.46
N CYS A 5 -14.34 4.46 -14.49
CA CYS A 5 -13.10 3.73 -14.76
C CYS A 5 -13.35 2.23 -14.61
N VAL A 6 -13.23 1.49 -15.70
CA VAL A 6 -13.53 0.06 -15.75
C VAL A 6 -12.28 -0.75 -16.07
N GLY A 7 -12.08 -1.85 -15.35
CA GLY A 7 -10.92 -2.70 -15.56
C GLY A 7 -10.87 -3.88 -14.60
N VAL A 8 -9.81 -4.67 -14.71
CA VAL A 8 -9.62 -5.83 -13.83
C VAL A 8 -8.99 -5.43 -12.49
N PHE A 9 -8.09 -4.46 -12.44
CA PHE A 9 -7.44 -4.04 -11.18
C PHE A 9 -6.81 -5.21 -10.40
N GLY A 10 -6.11 -6.09 -11.12
CA GLY A 10 -5.48 -7.27 -10.54
C GLY A 10 -4.16 -7.01 -9.80
N SER A 11 -3.62 -5.80 -9.95
CA SER A 11 -2.48 -5.27 -9.23
C SER A 11 -2.66 -3.75 -9.07
N PHE A 12 -1.98 -3.16 -8.09
CA PHE A 12 -2.11 -1.72 -7.77
C PHE A 12 -0.74 -1.04 -7.76
N PRO A 13 -0.12 -0.87 -8.94
CA PRO A 13 1.11 -0.09 -9.04
C PRO A 13 0.86 1.38 -8.71
N VAL A 14 1.91 2.10 -8.31
CA VAL A 14 1.88 3.55 -8.05
C VAL A 14 1.19 4.30 -9.20
N GLU A 15 1.48 3.92 -10.45
CA GLU A 15 0.94 4.59 -11.62
C GLU A 15 -0.58 4.46 -11.76
N LEU A 16 -1.16 3.32 -11.35
CA LEU A 16 -2.61 3.15 -11.33
C LEU A 16 -3.24 4.16 -10.37
N LEU A 17 -2.73 4.23 -9.13
CA LEU A 17 -3.24 5.15 -8.11
C LEU A 17 -3.11 6.61 -8.57
N ASN A 18 -1.94 6.98 -9.11
CA ASN A 18 -1.71 8.32 -9.64
C ASN A 18 -2.69 8.69 -10.77
N LYS A 19 -3.05 7.74 -11.64
CA LYS A 19 -4.05 7.99 -12.70
C LYS A 19 -5.45 8.16 -12.13
N LEU A 20 -5.85 7.33 -11.18
CA LEU A 20 -7.15 7.48 -10.51
C LEU A 20 -7.24 8.82 -9.80
N ASP A 21 -6.19 9.23 -9.07
CA ASP A 21 -6.11 10.52 -8.39
C ASP A 21 -6.14 11.69 -9.37
N ALA A 22 -5.40 11.60 -10.48
CA ALA A 22 -5.40 12.63 -11.52
C ALA A 22 -6.77 12.77 -12.21
N ILE A 23 -7.49 11.66 -12.41
CA ILE A 23 -8.85 11.67 -12.95
C ILE A 23 -9.81 12.34 -11.96
N ALA A 24 -9.74 11.97 -10.67
CA ALA A 24 -10.59 12.54 -9.62
C ALA A 24 -10.31 14.02 -9.37
N SER A 25 -9.07 14.47 -9.55
CA SER A 25 -8.63 15.84 -9.23
C SER A 25 -8.72 16.82 -10.41
N ASN A 26 -9.37 16.45 -11.52
CA ASN A 26 -9.29 17.18 -12.81
C ASN A 26 -10.10 18.49 -12.88
N GLY A 27 -10.00 19.37 -11.88
CA GLY A 27 -10.51 20.75 -11.88
C GLY A 27 -12.04 20.92 -11.98
N LYS A 28 -12.78 19.82 -12.12
CA LYS A 28 -14.24 19.71 -12.03
C LYS A 28 -14.57 18.91 -10.79
N ASP A 29 -15.77 19.09 -10.26
CA ASP A 29 -16.31 18.18 -9.25
C ASP A 29 -16.51 16.80 -9.92
N VAL A 30 -15.58 15.87 -9.70
CA VAL A 30 -15.55 14.54 -10.33
C VAL A 30 -16.04 13.51 -9.34
N GLU A 31 -17.06 12.76 -9.74
CA GLU A 31 -17.46 11.52 -9.08
C GLU A 31 -16.82 10.37 -9.84
N LEU A 32 -15.81 9.74 -9.25
CA LEU A 32 -15.09 8.62 -9.84
C LEU A 32 -15.77 7.30 -9.45
N ILE A 33 -16.37 6.64 -10.43
CA ILE A 33 -17.01 5.34 -10.27
C ILE A 33 -16.04 4.29 -10.83
N VAL A 34 -15.72 3.26 -10.04
CA VAL A 34 -14.84 2.18 -10.50
C VAL A 34 -15.61 0.89 -10.74
N GLY A 35 -15.58 0.40 -11.97
CA GLY A 35 -16.21 -0.85 -12.37
C GLY A 35 -15.23 -2.02 -12.40
N LEU A 36 -15.45 -3.05 -11.56
CA LEU A 36 -14.59 -4.23 -11.55
C LEU A 36 -15.07 -5.27 -12.56
N LEU A 37 -14.24 -5.57 -13.54
CA LEU A 37 -14.44 -6.72 -14.40
C LEU A 37 -14.15 -8.00 -13.60
N ASP A 38 -15.06 -8.96 -13.74
CA ASP A 38 -14.80 -10.32 -13.33
C ASP A 38 -13.92 -10.98 -14.40
N ALA A 39 -12.66 -11.21 -14.07
CA ALA A 39 -11.79 -12.00 -14.91
C ALA A 39 -12.12 -13.47 -14.65
N HIS A 40 -13.18 -13.98 -15.29
CA HIS A 40 -13.60 -15.37 -15.16
C HIS A 40 -12.53 -16.41 -15.59
N ASP A 41 -11.37 -15.98 -16.12
CA ASP A 41 -10.37 -16.86 -16.75
C ASP A 41 -8.90 -16.48 -16.45
N SER A 42 -8.53 -16.11 -15.23
CA SER A 42 -7.10 -15.92 -14.95
C SER A 42 -6.65 -16.44 -13.61
N GLU A 43 -5.95 -17.57 -13.67
CA GLU A 43 -4.99 -18.06 -12.68
C GLU A 43 -3.88 -17.03 -12.32
N ASN A 44 -3.94 -15.81 -12.89
CA ASN A 44 -2.92 -14.77 -12.78
C ASN A 44 -3.25 -13.64 -11.78
N TYR A 45 -4.47 -13.60 -11.21
CA TYR A 45 -4.79 -12.58 -10.19
C TYR A 45 -4.82 -13.18 -8.80
N SER A 46 -4.06 -12.53 -7.93
CA SER A 46 -3.94 -12.92 -6.55
C SER A 46 -5.19 -12.63 -5.71
N TRP A 47 -6.04 -11.70 -6.14
CA TRP A 47 -7.08 -11.14 -5.29
C TRP A 47 -8.49 -11.45 -5.81
N THR A 48 -9.40 -11.80 -4.91
CA THR A 48 -10.81 -12.03 -5.24
C THR A 48 -11.49 -10.74 -5.67
N LEU A 49 -12.66 -10.86 -6.33
CA LEU A 49 -13.47 -9.71 -6.70
C LEU A 49 -13.84 -8.85 -5.48
N ASP A 50 -14.22 -9.49 -4.36
CA ASP A 50 -14.56 -8.79 -3.11
C ASP A 50 -13.36 -8.06 -2.49
N GLN A 51 -12.17 -8.67 -2.51
CA GLN A 51 -10.95 -8.04 -2.00
C GLN A 51 -10.60 -6.79 -2.81
N ARG A 52 -10.66 -6.87 -4.14
CA ARG A 52 -10.44 -5.72 -5.03
C ARG A 52 -11.50 -4.64 -4.82
N ALA A 53 -12.77 -5.01 -4.69
CA ALA A 53 -13.87 -4.07 -4.48
C ALA A 53 -13.74 -3.34 -3.14
N HIS A 54 -13.40 -4.06 -2.07
CA HIS A 54 -13.16 -3.48 -0.76
C HIS A 54 -11.98 -2.50 -0.78
N LEU A 55 -10.86 -2.86 -1.40
CA LEU A 55 -9.71 -1.97 -1.56
C LEU A 55 -10.09 -0.70 -2.33
N LEU A 56 -10.72 -0.84 -3.51
CA LEU A 56 -11.13 0.30 -4.33
C LEU A 56 -12.11 1.22 -3.60
N GLY A 57 -13.07 0.64 -2.88
CA GLY A 57 -14.04 1.40 -2.09
C GLY A 57 -13.44 2.11 -0.88
N SER A 58 -12.21 1.75 -0.48
CA SER A 58 -11.47 2.44 0.58
C SER A 58 -10.64 3.62 0.07
N LEU A 59 -10.45 3.78 -1.24
CA LEU A 59 -9.62 4.85 -1.81
C LEU A 59 -10.34 6.19 -1.78
N LYS A 60 -9.66 7.26 -1.32
CA LYS A 60 -10.21 8.62 -1.23
C LYS A 60 -10.71 9.18 -2.55
N CYS A 61 -10.04 8.82 -3.64
CA CYS A 61 -10.39 9.30 -4.96
C CYS A 61 -11.59 8.57 -5.57
N VAL A 62 -12.03 7.44 -5.00
CA VAL A 62 -13.11 6.61 -5.54
C VAL A 62 -14.42 6.91 -4.82
N THR A 63 -15.40 7.42 -5.56
CA THR A 63 -16.72 7.77 -5.03
C THR A 63 -17.60 6.55 -4.83
N SER A 64 -17.54 5.58 -5.74
CA SER A 64 -18.32 4.34 -5.64
C SER A 64 -17.72 3.23 -6.48
N VAL A 65 -18.06 1.99 -6.12
CA VAL A 65 -17.58 0.78 -6.81
C VAL A 65 -18.77 0.01 -7.37
N VAL A 66 -18.68 -0.40 -8.63
CA VAL A 66 -19.63 -1.31 -9.28
C VAL A 66 -18.94 -2.67 -9.44
N SER A 67 -19.38 -3.67 -8.68
CA SER A 67 -18.76 -5.00 -8.65
C SER A 67 -19.83 -6.11 -8.61
N PRO A 68 -19.90 -7.01 -9.61
CA PRO A 68 -19.18 -6.93 -10.88
C PRO A 68 -19.71 -5.79 -11.76
N SER A 69 -18.84 -5.21 -12.58
CA SER A 69 -19.21 -4.34 -13.69
C SER A 69 -19.96 -5.16 -14.76
N PRO A 70 -20.96 -4.57 -15.45
CA PRO A 70 -21.63 -5.24 -16.56
C PRO A 70 -20.66 -5.68 -17.65
N SER A 71 -20.92 -6.85 -18.24
CA SER A 71 -20.19 -7.37 -19.40
C SER A 71 -20.44 -6.56 -20.68
N ILE A 72 -21.53 -5.80 -20.74
CA ILE A 72 -21.83 -4.84 -21.80
C ILE A 72 -22.31 -3.53 -21.15
N LEU A 73 -21.65 -2.42 -21.48
CA LEU A 73 -22.08 -1.09 -21.03
C LEU A 73 -23.21 -0.59 -21.94
N THR A 74 -24.45 -0.86 -21.54
CA THR A 74 -25.65 -0.45 -22.31
C THR A 74 -25.94 1.04 -22.17
N GLU A 75 -26.73 1.59 -23.08
CA GLU A 75 -27.22 2.98 -22.98
C GLU A 75 -28.02 3.21 -21.69
N SER A 76 -28.83 2.23 -21.26
CA SER A 76 -29.53 2.29 -19.98
C SER A 76 -28.55 2.43 -18.82
N PHE A 77 -27.51 1.58 -18.77
CA PHE A 77 -26.51 1.65 -17.70
C PHE A 77 -25.82 3.02 -17.64
N ILE A 78 -25.41 3.55 -18.80
CA ILE A 78 -24.78 4.86 -18.92
C ILE A 78 -25.72 5.96 -18.42
N ASN A 79 -26.98 5.96 -18.82
CA ASN A 79 -27.97 6.94 -18.42
C ASN A 79 -28.35 6.84 -16.93
N ASP A 80 -28.57 5.62 -16.43
CA ASP A 80 -28.95 5.35 -15.04
C ASP A 80 -27.83 5.74 -14.08
N GLN A 81 -26.58 5.40 -14.43
CA GLN A 81 -25.39 5.81 -13.69
C GLN A 81 -24.94 7.24 -14.03
N LYS A 82 -25.62 7.94 -14.95
CA LYS A 82 -25.30 9.30 -15.40
C LYS A 82 -23.83 9.49 -15.79
N ILE A 83 -23.27 8.52 -16.52
CA ILE A 83 -21.84 8.48 -16.86
C ILE A 83 -21.53 9.50 -17.98
N ASP A 84 -20.59 10.40 -17.72
CA ASP A 84 -20.13 11.40 -18.70
C ASP A 84 -18.94 10.90 -19.52
N VAL A 85 -18.07 10.07 -18.92
CA VAL A 85 -16.85 9.54 -19.54
C VAL A 85 -16.62 8.10 -19.10
N VAL A 86 -16.23 7.24 -20.03
CA VAL A 86 -15.79 5.86 -19.76
C VAL A 86 -14.29 5.75 -20.03
N ASN A 87 -13.54 5.36 -19.00
CA ASN A 87 -12.11 5.07 -19.09
C ASN A 87 -11.88 3.57 -18.92
N HIS A 88 -11.41 2.88 -19.95
CA HIS A 88 -10.95 1.51 -19.85
C HIS A 88 -9.52 1.47 -19.33
N MET A 89 -9.34 0.96 -18.11
CA MET A 89 -8.07 0.89 -17.40
C MET A 89 -7.33 -0.39 -17.78
N VAL A 90 -6.29 -0.27 -18.59
CA VAL A 90 -5.54 -1.42 -19.14
C VAL A 90 -4.13 -1.47 -18.54
N TYR A 91 -3.81 -2.60 -17.89
CA TYR A 91 -2.44 -2.87 -17.45
C TYR A 91 -1.59 -3.28 -18.65
N GLN A 92 -0.45 -2.60 -18.84
CA GLN A 92 0.55 -2.92 -19.86
C GLN A 92 1.86 -3.30 -19.17
N MET A 93 2.41 -4.47 -19.51
CA MET A 93 3.76 -4.82 -19.07
C MET A 93 4.77 -3.93 -19.82
N ALA A 94 5.67 -3.27 -19.09
CA ALA A 94 6.76 -2.53 -19.70
C ALA A 94 7.57 -3.45 -20.64
N PRO A 95 7.99 -2.98 -21.83
CA PRO A 95 8.79 -3.80 -22.73
C PRO A 95 10.09 -4.21 -22.03
N THR A 96 10.25 -5.51 -21.77
CA THR A 96 11.54 -6.06 -21.37
C THR A 96 12.53 -5.77 -22.49
N ASN A 97 13.65 -5.09 -22.20
CA ASN A 97 14.69 -4.76 -23.18
C ASN A 97 15.27 -6.03 -23.84
N LEU A 98 14.61 -6.50 -24.89
CA LEU A 98 15.05 -7.52 -25.84
C LEU A 98 14.29 -7.31 -27.15
N SER A 99 14.51 -6.15 -27.77
CA SER A 99 14.68 -5.94 -29.21
C SER A 99 14.46 -4.46 -29.53
N SER A 100 15.55 -3.82 -29.95
CA SER A 100 15.53 -2.48 -30.52
C SER A 100 14.84 -2.51 -31.88
N HIS A 101 13.53 -2.27 -31.92
CA HIS A 101 12.84 -1.84 -33.14
C HIS A 101 12.22 -0.47 -32.87
N THR A 102 12.76 0.52 -33.58
CA THR A 102 12.35 1.92 -33.63
C THR A 102 10.82 2.06 -33.67
N HIS A 103 10.22 2.60 -32.61
CA HIS A 103 8.83 3.05 -32.65
C HIS A 103 8.76 4.39 -33.39
N ASN A 104 8.02 4.36 -34.49
CA ASN A 104 7.54 5.55 -35.19
C ASN A 104 6.27 5.99 -34.46
N ASP A 105 6.33 7.13 -33.79
CA ASP A 105 5.16 7.82 -33.25
C ASP A 105 4.29 8.29 -34.43
N ASN A 106 3.30 7.48 -34.83
CA ASN A 106 2.06 7.83 -35.54
C ASN A 106 1.42 6.57 -36.18
N VAL A 107 0.98 5.62 -35.36
CA VAL A 107 0.11 4.54 -35.84
C VAL A 107 -1.13 4.49 -34.96
N THR A 108 -2.25 4.97 -35.51
CA THR A 108 -3.59 4.56 -35.10
C THR A 108 -3.70 3.06 -35.30
N HIS A 109 -3.46 2.27 -34.24
CA HIS A 109 -3.67 0.84 -34.29
C HIS A 109 -5.18 0.56 -34.30
N ASN A 110 -5.66 0.06 -35.45
CA ASN A 110 -6.94 -0.65 -35.53
C ASN A 110 -6.89 -1.83 -34.56
N GLU A 111 -7.69 -1.74 -33.51
CA GLU A 111 -7.90 -2.81 -32.53
C GLU A 111 -8.63 -3.99 -33.20
N SER A 112 -7.88 -5.02 -33.57
CA SER A 112 -8.43 -6.32 -33.95
C SER A 112 -7.89 -7.42 -33.04
N LYS A 113 -8.44 -7.53 -31.83
CA LYS A 113 -8.38 -8.75 -31.00
C LYS A 113 -9.72 -9.01 -30.30
N SER A 114 -10.37 -10.10 -30.72
CA SER A 114 -11.61 -10.76 -30.25
C SER A 114 -12.93 -9.98 -30.40
N ASP A 115 -13.95 -10.61 -31.00
CA ASP A 115 -15.28 -10.04 -31.27
C ASP A 115 -16.11 -9.66 -30.02
N ASP A 116 -15.69 -10.03 -28.81
CA ASP A 116 -16.43 -9.75 -27.56
C ASP A 116 -15.93 -8.53 -26.77
N SER A 117 -14.64 -8.18 -26.83
CA SER A 117 -14.12 -6.94 -26.21
C SER A 117 -14.67 -5.68 -26.90
N ASN A 118 -14.91 -5.76 -28.22
CA ASN A 118 -15.58 -4.70 -28.98
C ASN A 118 -17.06 -4.53 -28.60
N LYS A 119 -17.74 -5.56 -28.09
CA LYS A 119 -19.15 -5.46 -27.68
C LYS A 119 -19.31 -4.73 -26.36
N GLN A 120 -18.39 -4.92 -25.42
CA GLN A 120 -18.52 -4.32 -24.09
C GLN A 120 -18.58 -2.79 -24.14
N PHE A 121 -17.78 -2.19 -25.02
CA PHE A 121 -17.60 -0.74 -25.11
C PHE A 121 -18.23 -0.11 -26.36
N ALA A 122 -18.99 -0.88 -27.16
CA ALA A 122 -19.61 -0.39 -28.39
C ALA A 122 -20.44 0.89 -28.18
N VAL A 123 -21.33 0.89 -27.18
CA VAL A 123 -22.19 2.07 -26.89
C VAL A 123 -21.36 3.28 -26.42
N PRO A 124 -20.45 3.17 -25.42
CA PRO A 124 -19.55 4.28 -25.07
C PRO A 124 -18.73 4.84 -26.25
N ILE A 125 -18.30 3.98 -27.17
CA ILE A 125 -17.55 4.37 -28.38
C ILE A 125 -18.46 5.17 -29.32
N ASP A 126 -19.66 4.66 -29.63
CA ASP A 126 -20.64 5.32 -30.50
C ASP A 126 -21.08 6.69 -29.95
N LEU A 127 -21.14 6.83 -28.61
CA LEU A 127 -21.45 8.08 -27.92
C LEU A 127 -20.26 9.05 -27.85
N GLY A 128 -19.04 8.63 -28.23
CA GLY A 128 -17.84 9.47 -28.18
C GLY A 128 -17.32 9.75 -26.77
N ILE A 129 -17.69 8.93 -25.78
CA ILE A 129 -17.33 9.11 -24.36
C ILE A 129 -16.26 8.11 -23.87
N PHE A 130 -15.79 7.22 -24.75
CA PHE A 130 -14.83 6.17 -24.42
C PHE A 130 -13.36 6.59 -24.56
N ARG A 131 -12.51 6.16 -23.63
CA ARG A 131 -11.05 6.32 -23.67
C ARG A 131 -10.36 5.08 -23.12
N THR A 132 -9.22 4.71 -23.69
CA THR A 132 -8.32 3.71 -23.09
C THR A 132 -7.22 4.41 -22.32
N ILE A 133 -7.02 4.00 -21.06
CA ILE A 133 -5.96 4.51 -20.18
C ILE A 133 -5.04 3.35 -19.82
N TYR A 134 -3.83 3.41 -20.34
CA TYR A 134 -2.78 2.45 -20.03
C TYR A 134 -2.05 2.82 -18.75
N TYR A 135 -1.68 1.81 -17.95
CA TYR A 135 -0.78 1.93 -16.81
C TYR A 135 0.15 0.71 -16.76
N GLU A 136 1.37 0.92 -16.28
CA GLU A 136 2.43 -0.07 -16.15
C GLU A 136 2.88 -0.18 -14.68
N SER A 137 3.68 -1.20 -14.37
CA SER A 137 4.32 -1.34 -13.05
C SER A 137 5.51 -0.40 -12.88
N GLY A 138 5.57 0.71 -13.63
CA GLY A 138 6.74 1.55 -13.81
C GLY A 138 7.30 2.04 -12.48
N VAL A 139 8.53 1.61 -12.17
CA VAL A 139 9.36 2.18 -11.10
C VAL A 139 10.38 3.06 -11.79
N LYS A 140 10.32 4.37 -11.57
CA LYS A 140 11.47 5.21 -11.88
C LYS A 140 12.57 4.86 -10.90
N ASP A 141 13.78 4.67 -11.40
CA ASP A 141 14.95 4.59 -10.53
C ASP A 141 15.00 5.88 -9.70
N PRO A 142 15.16 5.79 -8.36
CA PRO A 142 15.25 6.97 -7.55
C PRO A 142 16.45 7.81 -8.01
N ASP A 143 16.19 9.05 -8.45
CA ASP A 143 17.19 9.98 -9.00
C ASP A 143 18.23 10.45 -7.95
N THR A 144 18.04 10.09 -6.67
CA THR A 144 18.90 10.51 -5.55
C THR A 144 19.19 9.35 -4.61
N LEU A 145 20.38 9.36 -4.00
CA LEU A 145 20.77 8.39 -2.97
C LEU A 145 19.94 8.61 -1.69
N SER A 146 19.05 7.67 -1.36
CA SER A 146 18.21 7.69 -0.16
C SER A 146 18.01 6.28 0.40
N TRP A 147 17.29 6.15 1.52
CA TRP A 147 16.81 4.84 1.99
C TRP A 147 16.02 4.10 0.91
N ASP A 148 15.35 4.81 0.00
CA ASP A 148 14.58 4.22 -1.10
C ASP A 148 15.49 3.48 -2.07
N THR A 149 16.65 4.06 -2.39
CA THR A 149 17.66 3.40 -3.21
C THR A 149 18.11 2.10 -2.57
N VAL A 150 18.26 2.07 -1.24
CA VAL A 150 18.68 0.88 -0.50
C VAL A 150 17.61 -0.21 -0.58
N TRP A 151 16.35 0.11 -0.27
CA TRP A 151 15.24 -0.86 -0.26
C TRP A 151 14.90 -1.36 -1.66
N GLU A 152 14.91 -0.49 -2.66
CA GLU A 152 14.69 -0.88 -4.04
C GLU A 152 15.85 -1.74 -4.58
N THR A 153 17.09 -1.42 -4.20
CA THR A 153 18.25 -2.27 -4.54
C THR A 153 18.13 -3.64 -3.87
N LYS A 154 17.68 -3.70 -2.61
CA LYS A 154 17.46 -4.95 -1.90
C LYS A 154 16.45 -5.84 -2.64
N GLY A 155 15.28 -5.30 -2.99
CA GLY A 155 14.24 -6.03 -3.72
C GLY A 155 14.70 -6.51 -5.10
N ARG A 156 15.50 -5.73 -5.82
CA ARG A 156 15.94 -6.10 -7.18
C ARG A 156 17.10 -7.09 -7.25
N LYS A 157 18.03 -7.07 -6.28
CA LYS A 157 19.32 -7.75 -6.39
C LYS A 157 19.48 -9.01 -5.53
N ASN A 158 18.56 -9.27 -4.60
CA ASN A 158 18.68 -10.41 -3.68
C ASN A 158 17.66 -11.50 -3.98
N ASP A 159 17.84 -12.65 -3.34
CA ASP A 159 16.90 -13.78 -3.43
C ASP A 159 15.50 -13.34 -2.93
N PRO A 160 14.44 -13.44 -3.76
CA PRO A 160 13.09 -13.03 -3.39
C PRO A 160 12.48 -13.88 -2.25
N SER A 161 13.08 -15.04 -1.92
CA SER A 161 12.64 -15.89 -0.81
C SER A 161 13.23 -15.47 0.56
N ASP A 162 14.32 -14.71 0.59
CA ASP A 162 14.96 -14.26 1.84
C ASP A 162 14.29 -12.97 2.36
N THR A 163 13.06 -13.13 2.83
CA THR A 163 12.24 -12.03 3.36
C THR A 163 12.87 -11.34 4.57
N ARG A 164 13.68 -12.05 5.36
CA ARG A 164 14.42 -11.51 6.50
C ARG A 164 15.45 -10.48 6.03
N LEU A 165 16.24 -10.81 5.02
CA LEU A 165 17.20 -9.89 4.40
C LEU A 165 16.52 -8.70 3.74
N LEU A 166 15.50 -8.98 2.94
CA LEU A 166 14.77 -7.97 2.16
C LEU A 166 14.09 -6.91 3.04
N THR A 167 13.67 -7.30 4.24
CA THR A 167 12.97 -6.42 5.20
C THR A 167 13.90 -5.86 6.29
N GLY A 168 15.22 -6.00 6.14
CA GLY A 168 16.19 -5.37 7.06
C GLY A 168 16.43 -6.10 8.39
N TYR A 169 15.89 -7.31 8.54
CA TYR A 169 16.08 -8.16 9.71
C TYR A 169 17.26 -9.13 9.57
N ASP A 170 18.09 -8.98 8.54
CA ASP A 170 19.33 -9.73 8.41
C ASP A 170 20.25 -9.49 9.61
N GLY A 171 20.76 -10.58 10.18
CA GLY A 171 21.62 -10.55 11.38
C GLY A 171 20.87 -10.25 12.69
N THR A 172 19.53 -10.31 12.69
CA THR A 172 18.71 -10.15 13.89
C THR A 172 18.06 -11.47 14.33
N ASP A 173 17.69 -11.52 15.60
CA ASP A 173 16.88 -12.58 16.23
C ASP A 173 15.38 -12.24 16.27
N PHE A 174 14.92 -11.29 15.45
CA PHE A 174 13.50 -10.93 15.43
C PHE A 174 12.65 -12.12 14.97
N GLU A 175 11.64 -12.48 15.77
CA GLU A 175 10.73 -13.60 15.54
C GLU A 175 9.31 -13.08 15.20
N PRO A 176 8.95 -12.98 13.91
CA PRO A 176 7.73 -12.30 13.47
C PRO A 176 6.45 -12.99 13.93
N GLU A 177 6.43 -14.32 14.03
CA GLU A 177 5.25 -15.05 14.51
C GLU A 177 4.94 -14.73 15.98
N GLN A 178 5.97 -14.70 16.83
CA GLN A 178 5.82 -14.40 18.25
C GLN A 178 5.38 -12.95 18.45
N PHE A 179 5.99 -12.04 17.68
CA PHE A 179 5.58 -10.64 17.66
C PHE A 179 4.11 -10.49 17.22
N ALA A 180 3.69 -11.13 16.12
CA ALA A 180 2.33 -11.07 15.61
C ALA A 180 1.31 -11.59 16.65
N LYS A 181 1.59 -12.72 17.30
CA LYS A 181 0.76 -13.26 18.39
C LYS A 181 0.61 -12.25 19.53
N ARG A 182 1.70 -11.61 19.95
CA ARG A 182 1.69 -10.59 21.00
C ARG A 182 0.90 -9.35 20.58
N TRP A 183 1.09 -8.88 19.34
CA TRP A 183 0.37 -7.73 18.80
C TRP A 183 -1.13 -7.98 18.73
N LEU A 184 -1.56 -9.11 18.16
CA LEU A 184 -2.98 -9.52 18.09
C LEU A 184 -3.64 -9.58 19.47
N GLY A 185 -2.92 -10.11 20.48
CA GLY A 185 -3.39 -10.09 21.87
C GLY A 185 -3.50 -8.68 22.44
N ALA A 186 -2.54 -7.79 22.14
CA ALA A 186 -2.54 -6.41 22.62
C ALA A 186 -3.66 -5.57 22.00
N ILE A 187 -3.98 -5.78 20.71
CA ILE A 187 -5.09 -5.07 20.05
C ILE A 187 -6.46 -5.70 20.33
N LYS A 188 -6.50 -6.91 20.92
CA LYS A 188 -7.70 -7.73 21.12
C LYS A 188 -8.41 -8.04 19.81
N TRP A 189 -7.63 -8.51 18.83
CA TRP A 189 -8.10 -8.83 17.48
C TRP A 189 -9.36 -9.71 17.46
N ILE A 190 -10.28 -9.36 16.58
CA ILE A 190 -11.50 -10.11 16.28
C ILE A 190 -11.45 -10.56 14.82
N GLU A 191 -11.77 -11.82 14.57
CA GLU A 191 -11.83 -12.36 13.21
C GLU A 191 -12.80 -11.53 12.34
N GLY A 192 -12.34 -11.13 11.15
CA GLY A 192 -13.09 -10.30 10.21
C GLY A 192 -12.83 -8.80 10.30
N GLU A 193 -12.09 -8.34 11.32
CA GLU A 193 -11.56 -6.97 11.33
C GLU A 193 -10.55 -6.75 10.18
N THR A 194 -10.21 -5.50 9.87
CA THR A 194 -9.25 -5.17 8.82
C THR A 194 -7.93 -4.61 9.37
N VAL A 195 -6.83 -4.93 8.69
CA VAL A 195 -5.46 -4.52 9.06
C VAL A 195 -4.81 -3.80 7.90
N LEU A 196 -4.26 -2.61 8.18
CA LEU A 196 -3.29 -1.95 7.31
C LEU A 196 -1.87 -2.11 7.88
N ASP A 197 -0.97 -2.68 7.08
CA ASP A 197 0.45 -2.84 7.40
C ASP A 197 1.30 -1.85 6.59
N VAL A 198 1.72 -0.78 7.25
CA VAL A 198 2.41 0.37 6.63
C VAL A 198 3.92 0.18 6.72
N GLY A 199 4.57 0.10 5.55
CA GLY A 199 5.95 -0.34 5.43
C GLY A 199 6.08 -1.85 5.48
N CYS A 200 5.19 -2.59 4.82
CA CYS A 200 5.13 -4.05 4.92
C CYS A 200 6.38 -4.75 4.34
N GLY A 201 7.20 -4.03 3.57
CA GLY A 201 8.40 -4.55 2.92
C GLY A 201 8.10 -5.73 2.03
N ALA A 202 9.01 -6.71 2.01
CA ALA A 202 8.77 -7.97 1.34
C ALA A 202 7.80 -8.87 2.11
N GLY A 203 7.28 -8.48 3.28
CA GLY A 203 6.23 -9.19 4.03
C GLY A 203 6.70 -10.10 5.18
N PHE A 204 7.90 -9.89 5.71
CA PHE A 204 8.47 -10.75 6.76
C PHE A 204 7.57 -10.85 8.01
N LEU A 205 6.99 -9.73 8.44
CA LEU A 205 5.95 -9.70 9.46
C LEU A 205 4.56 -10.02 8.88
N GLY A 206 4.24 -9.44 7.71
CA GLY A 206 2.95 -9.54 7.07
C GLY A 206 2.45 -10.98 6.83
N ASP A 207 3.35 -11.95 6.67
CA ASP A 207 2.99 -13.37 6.56
C ASP A 207 2.21 -13.90 7.77
N TYR A 208 2.50 -13.36 8.96
CA TYR A 208 1.92 -13.79 10.24
C TYR A 208 0.78 -12.90 10.72
N LEU A 209 0.47 -11.84 9.99
CA LEU A 209 -0.70 -10.99 10.24
C LEU A 209 -1.98 -11.66 9.67
N PRO A 210 -3.17 -11.29 10.16
CA PRO A 210 -4.43 -11.84 9.65
C PRO A 210 -4.48 -11.78 8.12
N ARG A 211 -4.99 -12.85 7.48
CA ARG A 211 -5.02 -12.91 6.00
C ARG A 211 -6.21 -12.16 5.43
N ASN A 212 -7.37 -12.36 6.03
CA ASN A 212 -8.60 -11.68 5.64
C ASN A 212 -8.56 -10.24 6.16
N GLY A 213 -8.93 -9.28 5.31
CA GLY A 213 -8.91 -7.86 5.68
C GLY A 213 -7.52 -7.21 5.71
N TYR A 214 -6.47 -7.88 5.27
CA TYR A 214 -5.11 -7.33 5.20
C TYR A 214 -4.89 -6.48 3.95
N VAL A 215 -4.28 -5.31 4.14
CA VAL A 215 -3.69 -4.48 3.08
C VAL A 215 -2.29 -4.05 3.52
N GLY A 216 -1.31 -4.21 2.65
CA GLY A 216 0.05 -3.69 2.83
C GLY A 216 0.26 -2.38 2.05
N VAL A 217 1.03 -1.45 2.61
CA VAL A 217 1.58 -0.29 1.89
C VAL A 217 3.09 -0.41 1.95
N GLU A 218 3.74 -0.35 0.79
CA GLU A 218 5.20 -0.37 0.71
C GLU A 218 5.67 0.67 -0.31
N ARG A 219 6.72 1.42 0.00
CA ARG A 219 7.20 2.47 -0.90
C ARG A 219 8.09 1.90 -2.01
N SER A 220 8.85 0.85 -1.72
CA SER A 220 9.70 0.11 -2.67
C SER A 220 8.85 -0.83 -3.54
N PRO A 221 8.63 -0.53 -4.83
CA PRO A 221 7.75 -1.35 -5.64
C PRO A 221 8.32 -2.74 -5.88
N SER A 222 9.66 -2.91 -5.90
CA SER A 222 10.29 -4.23 -6.00
C SER A 222 9.98 -5.13 -4.80
N LEU A 223 9.98 -4.57 -3.58
CA LEU A 223 9.62 -5.32 -2.38
C LEU A 223 8.12 -5.63 -2.33
N ALA A 224 7.29 -4.66 -2.71
CA ALA A 224 5.84 -4.85 -2.83
C ALA A 224 5.52 -5.99 -3.81
N GLU A 225 6.15 -6.00 -5.00
CA GLU A 225 5.95 -7.03 -6.02
C GLU A 225 6.35 -8.43 -5.51
N ILE A 226 7.50 -8.55 -4.84
CA ILE A 226 7.93 -9.80 -4.21
C ILE A 226 6.86 -10.30 -3.24
N PHE A 227 6.33 -9.42 -2.39
CA PHE A 227 5.35 -9.81 -1.41
C PHE A 227 4.02 -10.25 -2.05
N ILE A 228 3.53 -9.51 -3.05
CA ILE A 228 2.32 -9.87 -3.80
C ILE A 228 2.49 -11.27 -4.41
N ARG A 229 3.57 -11.49 -5.16
CA ARG A 229 3.82 -12.75 -5.89
C ARG A 229 3.91 -13.96 -4.96
N ARG A 230 4.56 -13.82 -3.80
CA ARG A 230 4.79 -14.97 -2.89
C ARG A 230 3.61 -15.27 -1.97
N SER A 231 2.86 -14.25 -1.56
CA SER A 231 1.85 -14.37 -0.49
C SER A 231 0.41 -14.29 -0.98
N ASN A 232 0.21 -13.80 -2.21
CA ASN A 232 -1.11 -13.52 -2.75
C ASN A 232 -1.89 -12.45 -1.95
N ARG A 233 -1.20 -11.64 -1.12
CA ARG A 233 -1.79 -10.58 -0.29
C ARG A 233 -1.96 -9.29 -1.06
N VAL A 234 -2.88 -8.45 -0.57
CA VAL A 234 -3.11 -7.11 -1.08
C VAL A 234 -1.98 -6.20 -0.63
N VAL A 235 -1.21 -5.66 -1.57
CA VAL A 235 -0.16 -4.66 -1.29
C VAL A 235 -0.24 -3.57 -2.34
N ILE A 236 -0.18 -2.32 -1.90
CA ILE A 236 -0.08 -1.16 -2.79
C ILE A 236 1.30 -0.52 -2.66
N ALA A 237 1.87 -0.14 -3.80
CA ALA A 237 3.10 0.63 -3.81
C ALA A 237 2.75 2.11 -3.60
N GLN A 238 3.07 2.69 -2.43
CA GLN A 238 2.73 4.09 -2.11
C GLN A 238 3.57 4.66 -0.96
N ASP A 239 3.70 5.99 -0.91
CA ASP A 239 4.30 6.73 0.20
C ASP A 239 3.36 6.75 1.43
N ALA A 240 3.91 6.37 2.59
CA ALA A 240 3.18 6.31 3.85
C ALA A 240 2.81 7.69 4.44
N THR A 241 3.42 8.78 3.97
CA THR A 241 3.08 10.16 4.37
C THR A 241 1.80 10.69 3.74
N SER A 242 1.23 9.97 2.77
CA SER A 242 -0.02 10.33 2.10
C SER A 242 -0.77 9.06 1.73
N LEU A 243 -1.41 8.44 2.72
CA LEU A 243 -2.15 7.20 2.51
C LEU A 243 -3.41 7.48 1.65
N PRO A 244 -3.67 6.67 0.62
CA PRO A 244 -4.74 6.94 -0.33
C PRO A 244 -6.12 6.51 0.21
N PHE A 245 -6.22 6.13 1.48
CA PHE A 245 -7.43 5.57 2.06
C PHE A 245 -8.27 6.59 2.81
N GLU A 246 -9.59 6.43 2.78
CA GLU A 246 -10.54 7.21 3.55
C GLU A 246 -10.31 7.11 5.06
N ASP A 247 -10.83 8.10 5.80
CA ASP A 247 -10.76 8.12 7.26
C ASP A 247 -11.43 6.87 7.85
N GLY A 248 -10.76 6.23 8.81
CA GLY A 248 -11.31 5.03 9.44
C GLY A 248 -11.57 3.86 8.48
N SER A 249 -10.79 3.72 7.40
CA SER A 249 -10.88 2.57 6.48
C SER A 249 -10.46 1.23 7.10
N PHE A 250 -9.61 1.24 8.14
CA PHE A 250 -9.07 0.04 8.77
C PHE A 250 -9.37 -0.05 10.26
N ASP A 251 -9.68 -1.23 10.78
CA ASP A 251 -9.83 -1.42 12.23
C ASP A 251 -8.50 -1.18 12.95
N HIS A 252 -7.44 -1.79 12.43
CA HIS A 252 -6.10 -1.73 13.01
C HIS A 252 -5.07 -1.31 11.96
N VAL A 253 -4.17 -0.41 12.36
CA VAL A 253 -3.03 0.02 11.54
C VAL A 253 -1.75 -0.32 12.29
N ILE A 254 -0.81 -0.98 11.62
CA ILE A 254 0.50 -1.32 12.16
C ILE A 254 1.59 -0.79 11.24
N SER A 255 2.68 -0.31 11.84
CA SER A 255 3.97 -0.17 11.18
C SER A 255 5.04 -0.67 12.13
N HIS A 256 5.95 -1.51 11.65
CA HIS A 256 7.01 -2.07 12.48
C HIS A 256 8.35 -1.99 11.74
N SER A 257 9.33 -1.31 12.33
CA SER A 257 10.68 -1.14 11.77
C SER A 257 10.73 -0.41 10.42
N MET A 258 9.77 0.49 10.14
CA MET A 258 9.81 1.33 8.93
C MET A 258 10.15 2.79 9.23
N LEU A 259 9.59 3.36 10.31
CA LEU A 259 9.69 4.79 10.61
C LEU A 259 11.13 5.29 10.75
N GLU A 260 12.08 4.39 11.10
CA GLU A 260 13.51 4.69 11.17
C GLU A 260 14.14 5.03 9.80
N TYR A 261 13.50 4.67 8.69
CA TYR A 261 13.96 4.92 7.32
C TYR A 261 13.28 6.13 6.66
N MET A 262 12.38 6.81 7.37
CA MET A 262 11.74 8.03 6.87
C MET A 262 12.75 9.18 6.78
N PRO A 263 12.54 10.17 5.88
CA PRO A 263 13.42 11.33 5.70
C PRO A 263 13.25 12.35 6.84
N GLY A 264 13.61 11.93 8.05
CA GLY A 264 13.54 12.72 9.27
C GLY A 264 12.22 12.61 10.03
N LYS A 265 12.24 13.14 11.25
CA LYS A 265 11.13 13.10 12.20
C LYS A 265 9.83 13.73 11.67
N PRO A 266 9.84 14.86 10.94
CA PRO A 266 8.60 15.44 10.39
C PRO A 266 7.84 14.48 9.47
N ALA A 267 8.54 13.80 8.55
CA ALA A 267 7.91 12.81 7.67
C ALA A 267 7.40 11.59 8.44
N ALA A 268 8.13 11.14 9.45
CA ALA A 268 7.69 10.07 10.34
C ALA A 268 6.42 10.44 11.15
N ILE A 269 6.33 11.68 11.64
CA ILE A 269 5.14 12.20 12.33
C ILE A 269 3.96 12.28 11.37
N GLN A 270 4.16 12.80 10.15
CA GLN A 270 3.11 12.84 9.13
C GLN A 270 2.59 11.43 8.80
N CYS A 271 3.47 10.44 8.67
CA CYS A 271 3.07 9.04 8.52
C CYS A 271 2.23 8.54 9.70
N MET A 272 2.63 8.83 10.95
CA MET A 272 1.85 8.44 12.13
C MET A 272 0.47 9.11 12.16
N GLN A 273 0.36 10.37 11.72
CA GLN A 273 -0.92 11.07 11.59
C GLN A 273 -1.82 10.44 10.52
N GLU A 274 -1.26 10.08 9.36
CA GLU A 274 -2.00 9.35 8.33
C GLU A 274 -2.47 7.98 8.84
N MET A 275 -1.62 7.25 9.59
CA MET A 275 -2.00 6.00 10.24
C MET A 275 -3.16 6.19 11.24
N GLN A 276 -3.12 7.24 12.06
CA GLN A 276 -4.23 7.57 12.98
C GLN A 276 -5.52 7.93 12.24
N ARG A 277 -5.40 8.66 11.13
CA ARG A 277 -6.53 9.07 10.30
C ARG A 277 -7.28 7.87 9.71
N VAL A 278 -6.55 6.91 9.13
CA VAL A 278 -7.15 5.73 8.50
C VAL A 278 -7.57 4.63 9.49
N ALA A 279 -7.16 4.73 10.76
CA ALA A 279 -7.54 3.79 11.81
C ALA A 279 -8.92 4.08 12.45
N ARG A 280 -9.72 3.03 12.66
CA ARG A 280 -10.94 3.04 13.48
C ARG A 280 -10.62 2.76 14.95
N ASN A 281 -9.82 1.73 15.23
CA ASN A 281 -9.63 1.24 16.59
C ASN A 281 -8.23 1.52 17.12
N THR A 282 -7.18 1.04 16.45
CA THR A 282 -5.81 1.15 16.98
C THR A 282 -4.76 1.49 15.94
N VAL A 283 -3.72 2.20 16.38
CA VAL A 283 -2.45 2.33 15.65
C VAL A 283 -1.34 1.74 16.50
N PHE A 284 -0.47 0.92 15.89
CA PHE A 284 0.74 0.42 16.51
C PHE A 284 1.96 0.83 15.69
N VAL A 285 2.92 1.48 16.34
CA VAL A 285 4.22 1.81 15.76
C VAL A 285 5.27 1.08 16.59
N GLY A 286 5.86 0.05 16.00
CA GLY A 286 6.86 -0.78 16.64
C GLY A 286 8.27 -0.40 16.23
N ASP A 287 9.21 -0.78 17.09
CA ASP A 287 10.63 -0.78 16.78
C ASP A 287 11.25 0.62 16.61
N LEU A 288 10.73 1.62 17.32
CA LEU A 288 11.27 2.98 17.31
C LEU A 288 12.63 3.00 17.99
N ARG A 289 13.66 3.44 17.26
CA ARG A 289 15.03 3.53 17.76
C ARG A 289 15.28 4.80 18.56
N THR A 290 15.99 4.65 19.68
CA THR A 290 16.47 5.78 20.49
C THR A 290 17.91 6.18 20.19
N ILE A 291 18.67 5.29 19.56
CA ILE A 291 20.09 5.47 19.24
C ILE A 291 20.38 5.08 17.79
N GLN A 292 21.39 5.72 17.20
CA GLN A 292 21.87 5.38 15.87
C GLN A 292 22.49 3.98 15.89
N ALA A 293 22.14 3.13 14.91
CA ALA A 293 22.84 1.87 14.72
C ALA A 293 24.32 2.13 14.38
N LEU A 294 25.23 1.40 15.01
CA LEU A 294 26.63 1.42 14.63
C LEU A 294 26.74 1.00 13.15
N ALA A 295 27.45 1.78 12.35
CA ALA A 295 27.66 1.45 10.95
C ALA A 295 28.42 0.12 10.85
N THR A 296 27.79 -0.89 10.27
CA THR A 296 28.47 -2.11 9.82
C THR A 296 29.07 -1.82 8.45
N PRO A 297 30.42 -1.73 8.31
CA PRO A 297 31.08 -1.28 7.07
C PRO A 297 30.70 -2.06 5.81
N GLU A 298 30.27 -3.31 5.98
CA GLU A 298 29.95 -4.23 4.88
C GLU A 298 28.48 -4.19 4.44
N LYS A 299 27.56 -3.71 5.28
CA LYS A 299 26.09 -3.79 5.04
C LYS A 299 25.54 -2.64 4.19
N TYR A 300 26.24 -1.51 4.17
CA TYR A 300 25.80 -0.28 3.46
C TYR A 300 26.84 0.11 2.41
N VAL A 301 26.89 -0.64 1.32
CA VAL A 301 27.84 -0.45 0.21
C VAL A 301 27.48 0.76 -0.67
N ALA A 302 26.35 1.44 -0.39
CA ALA A 302 25.96 2.67 -1.08
C ALA A 302 26.79 3.86 -0.54
N PRO A 303 27.46 4.65 -1.40
CA PRO A 303 28.30 5.77 -0.97
C PRO A 303 27.47 6.91 -0.36
N GLY A 304 27.39 7.01 0.96
CA GLY A 304 26.68 8.09 1.66
C GLY A 304 26.57 7.86 3.16
N THR A 305 26.14 8.87 3.91
CA THR A 305 25.79 8.73 5.34
C THR A 305 24.28 8.70 5.49
N PHE A 306 23.72 7.54 5.87
CA PHE A 306 22.29 7.38 6.12
C PHE A 306 22.05 7.26 7.62
N ALA A 307 21.49 8.31 8.20
CA ALA A 307 21.07 8.30 9.59
C ALA A 307 19.67 7.68 9.70
N HIS A 308 19.43 6.93 10.77
CA HIS A 308 18.08 6.50 11.09
C HIS A 308 17.33 7.68 11.68
N THR A 309 16.04 7.78 11.40
CA THR A 309 15.15 8.67 12.14
C THR A 309 15.00 8.14 13.55
N LEU A 310 15.44 8.93 14.53
CA LEU A 310 15.40 8.57 15.95
C LEU A 310 14.25 9.25 16.66
N PHE A 311 13.61 8.52 17.56
CA PHE A 311 12.64 9.05 18.51
C PHE A 311 13.12 8.83 19.95
N GLN A 312 12.70 9.73 20.83
CA GLN A 312 12.82 9.55 22.27
C GLN A 312 11.42 9.33 22.83
N LYS A 313 11.29 8.58 23.93
CA LYS A 313 10.00 8.37 24.59
C LYS A 313 9.32 9.70 24.95
N ASN A 314 10.10 10.71 25.34
CA ASN A 314 9.59 12.05 25.67
C ASN A 314 9.07 12.83 24.46
N ASP A 315 9.39 12.44 23.22
CA ASP A 315 8.78 13.08 22.04
C ASP A 315 7.24 12.90 22.07
N PHE A 316 6.77 11.72 22.48
CA PHE A 316 5.35 11.36 22.55
C PHE A 316 4.57 12.05 23.67
N SER A 317 5.27 12.70 24.62
CA SER A 317 4.63 13.54 25.64
C SER A 317 4.77 15.04 25.38
N ASN A 318 5.66 15.43 24.45
CA ASN A 318 6.05 16.82 24.23
C ASN A 318 5.58 17.37 22.89
N MET A 319 5.21 16.50 21.94
CA MET A 319 4.75 16.88 20.60
C MET A 319 3.25 16.63 20.50
N GLN A 320 2.48 17.69 20.27
CA GLN A 320 1.02 17.63 20.16
C GLN A 320 0.57 16.70 19.03
N GLU A 321 1.37 16.60 17.98
CA GLU A 321 1.15 15.74 16.82
C GLU A 321 1.16 14.24 17.15
N LEU A 322 1.73 13.87 18.30
CA LEU A 322 1.82 12.49 18.79
C LEU A 322 0.87 12.22 19.96
N ASP A 323 -0.03 13.14 20.27
CA ASP A 323 -0.97 13.00 21.38
C ASP A 323 -1.82 11.73 21.26
N GLY A 324 -2.03 11.09 22.42
CA GLY A 324 -2.83 9.87 22.55
C GLY A 324 -2.06 8.57 22.30
N PHE A 325 -0.83 8.63 21.78
CA PHE A 325 0.05 7.47 21.77
C PHE A 325 0.59 7.21 23.18
N VAL A 326 0.58 5.95 23.58
CA VAL A 326 1.24 5.48 24.80
C VAL A 326 2.42 4.61 24.42
N VAL A 327 3.57 4.93 25.01
CA VAL A 327 4.82 4.24 24.74
C VAL A 327 5.04 3.06 25.69
N SER A 328 5.66 1.98 25.19
CA SER A 328 6.14 0.86 25.99
C SER A 328 7.56 0.53 25.61
N ASP A 329 8.27 -0.24 26.46
CA ASP A 329 9.54 -0.85 26.03
C ASP A 329 9.35 -1.69 24.76
N GLY A 330 10.42 -1.78 23.97
CA GLY A 330 10.45 -2.56 22.74
C GLY A 330 10.10 -4.02 23.04
N TRP A 331 9.27 -4.61 22.18
CA TRP A 331 8.97 -6.04 22.27
C TRP A 331 10.08 -6.89 21.65
N TRP A 332 11.03 -6.24 21.00
CA TRP A 332 12.26 -6.76 20.42
C TRP A 332 13.34 -5.66 20.47
N GLY A 333 14.64 -6.04 20.42
CA GLY A 333 15.76 -5.09 20.34
C GLY A 333 16.21 -4.42 21.65
N GLY A 334 15.62 -4.80 22.79
CA GLY A 334 16.02 -4.35 24.12
C GLY A 334 15.77 -2.87 24.41
N GLU A 335 16.50 -2.30 25.38
CA GLU A 335 16.29 -0.93 25.90
C GLU A 335 16.58 0.20 24.88
N SER A 336 17.25 -0.14 23.76
CA SER A 336 17.53 0.79 22.67
C SER A 336 16.32 1.07 21.77
N ARG A 337 15.20 0.38 22.02
CA ARG A 337 14.00 0.42 21.20
C ARG A 337 12.75 0.51 22.04
N PHE A 338 11.72 1.13 21.49
CA PHE A 338 10.42 1.24 22.14
C PHE A 338 9.29 1.17 21.11
N ASN A 339 8.07 0.94 21.60
CA ASN A 339 6.87 0.93 20.78
C ASN A 339 5.95 2.08 21.20
N ALA A 340 5.06 2.49 20.32
CA ALA A 340 3.98 3.42 20.60
C ALA A 340 2.65 2.82 20.12
N MET A 341 1.61 2.93 20.94
CA MET A 341 0.27 2.45 20.61
C MET A 341 -0.79 3.51 20.89
N TYR A 342 -1.65 3.76 19.92
CA TYR A 342 -2.81 4.65 20.00
C TYR A 342 -4.10 3.83 19.97
N ARG A 343 -5.12 4.23 20.72
CA ARG A 343 -6.47 3.64 20.71
C ARG A 343 -7.53 4.74 20.66
N LYS A 344 -8.37 4.74 19.62
CA LYS A 344 -9.34 5.83 19.35
C LYS A 344 -10.50 5.85 20.36
N ASN A 345 -10.96 4.67 20.80
CA ASN A 345 -12.15 4.51 21.65
C ASN A 345 -11.84 4.06 23.08
N ASN A 346 -10.57 4.02 23.48
CA ASN A 346 -10.16 3.73 24.85
C ASN A 346 -9.05 4.68 25.25
N ILE A 347 -9.41 5.72 26.02
CA ILE A 347 -8.47 6.35 26.94
C ILE A 347 -7.77 5.20 27.68
N LEU A 348 -6.49 5.03 27.43
CA LEU A 348 -5.71 4.03 28.14
C LEU A 348 -5.82 4.37 29.63
N TYR A 349 -6.40 3.45 30.40
CA TYR A 349 -6.22 3.44 31.84
C TYR A 349 -4.71 3.38 32.09
N THR A 350 -4.13 4.55 32.36
CA THR A 350 -2.81 4.65 32.95
C THR A 350 -2.87 3.87 34.27
N ASN A 351 -1.84 3.05 34.50
CA ASN A 351 -1.64 2.15 35.64
C ASN A 351 -2.23 0.74 35.51
N GLN A 352 -1.57 -0.12 34.73
CA GLN A 352 -1.26 -1.46 35.25
C GLN A 352 0.19 -1.82 34.88
N THR A 353 1.02 -1.85 35.91
CA THR A 353 2.32 -2.50 35.95
C THR A 353 2.21 -3.93 35.44
N ILE A 354 2.95 -4.24 34.38
CA ILE A 354 3.19 -5.62 33.93
C ILE A 354 3.88 -6.36 35.10
N PRO A 355 3.39 -7.52 35.56
CA PRO A 355 4.09 -8.29 36.57
C PRO A 355 5.43 -8.75 36.00
N ARG A 356 6.53 -8.39 36.66
CA ARG A 356 7.80 -9.11 36.48
C ARG A 356 7.60 -10.48 37.11
N ASN A 357 7.53 -11.52 36.28
CA ASN A 357 7.59 -12.89 36.79
C ASN A 357 9.01 -13.15 37.29
N SER A 358 9.08 -13.46 38.59
CA SER A 358 10.20 -14.08 39.29
C SER A 358 10.39 -15.53 38.88
#